data_AF-A0A7H1C0W6-F1
#
_entry.id   AF-A0A7H1C0W6-F1
#
_cell.length_a   1.000
_cell.length_b   1.000
_cell.length_c   1.000
_cell.angle_alpha   90.00
_cell.angle_beta   90.00
_cell.angle_gamma   90.00
#
_symmetry.space_group_name_H-M   'P 1'
#
loop_
_entity.id
_entity.type
_entity.pdbx_description
1 polymer ?
#
loop_
_entity_poly.entity_id
_entity_poly.type
_entity_poly.pdbx_seq_one_letter_code
_entity_poly.pdbx_strand_id
1 'polypeptide(L)'
;MKPLRPYLYNAYYNWIIDNDNTPYLLVNAEYPDVDVPVEFVKEGKIILNISSRSIGQYVATDEYIGFSARFQGMLRDIHIPFGAMEAIYAQETGDGIMFQEEEYYSVEAYQARTGAEKMQKPKVKKASTLKLVK
;
A
#
# COMPACT_ATOMS: atom_id res chain seq x y z
N MET A 1 13.55 10.02 -14.03
CA MET A 1 14.16 8.77 -13.54
C MET A 1 13.09 8.02 -12.76
N LYS A 2 13.05 6.68 -12.81
CA LYS A 2 12.10 5.93 -11.97
C LYS A 2 12.55 5.96 -10.51
N PRO A 3 11.63 6.01 -9.53
CA PRO A 3 11.98 5.89 -8.13
C PRO A 3 12.58 4.52 -7.82
N LEU A 4 13.48 4.46 -6.84
CA LEU A 4 14.20 3.25 -6.48
C LEU A 4 13.40 2.38 -5.49
N ARG A 5 12.57 2.99 -4.64
CA ARG A 5 11.81 2.30 -3.58
C ARG A 5 11.06 1.04 -4.00
N PRO A 6 10.30 0.99 -5.12
CA PRO A 6 9.56 -0.22 -5.48
C PRO A 6 10.47 -1.41 -5.77
N TYR A 7 11.66 -1.14 -6.32
CA TYR A 7 12.66 -2.15 -6.60
C TYR A 7 13.32 -2.68 -5.33
N LEU A 8 13.68 -1.78 -4.39
CA LEU A 8 14.22 -2.18 -3.10
C LEU A 8 13.19 -2.96 -2.28
N TYR A 9 11.93 -2.51 -2.28
CA TYR A 9 10.84 -3.23 -1.63
C TYR A 9 10.74 -4.67 -2.17
N ASN A 10 10.67 -4.86 -3.49
CA ASN A 10 10.57 -6.19 -4.08
C ASN A 10 11.80 -7.06 -3.76
N ALA A 11 13.00 -6.48 -3.81
CA ALA A 11 14.23 -7.20 -3.48
C ALA A 11 14.25 -7.69 -2.03
N TYR A 12 13.93 -6.82 -1.07
CA TYR A 12 13.89 -7.19 0.34
C TYR A 12 12.71 -8.09 0.69
N TYR A 13 11.54 -7.88 0.10
CA TYR A 13 10.38 -8.74 0.27
C TYR A 13 10.69 -10.18 -0.13
N ASN A 14 11.25 -10.37 -1.33
CA ASN A 14 11.64 -11.70 -1.82
C ASN A 14 12.76 -12.29 -0.96
N TRP A 15 13.79 -11.51 -0.63
CA TRP A 15 14.88 -11.99 0.23
C TRP A 15 14.38 -12.46 1.60
N ILE A 16 13.46 -11.73 2.25
CA ILE A 16 12.87 -12.15 3.53
C ILE A 16 12.13 -13.49 3.37
N ILE A 17 11.31 -13.64 2.32
CA ILE A 17 10.54 -14.85 2.07
C ILE A 17 11.42 -16.04 1.71
N ASP A 18 12.45 -15.84 0.88
CA ASP A 18 13.41 -16.87 0.48
C ASP A 18 14.20 -17.41 1.67
N ASN A 19 14.28 -16.66 2.77
CA ASN A 19 14.87 -17.07 4.04
C ASN A 19 13.83 -17.58 5.06
N ASP A 20 12.63 -17.94 4.62
CA ASP A 20 11.53 -18.44 5.46
C ASP A 20 11.10 -17.51 6.60
N ASN A 21 11.39 -16.21 6.48
CA ASN A 21 11.04 -15.20 7.47
C ASN A 21 9.72 -14.48 7.11
N THR A 22 9.15 -13.79 8.10
CA THR A 22 7.86 -13.08 7.97
C THR A 22 8.10 -11.60 7.65
N PRO A 23 7.77 -11.12 6.43
CA PRO A 23 7.96 -9.71 6.08
C PRO A 23 6.95 -8.81 6.78
N TYR A 24 7.47 -7.87 7.55
CA TYR A 24 6.74 -6.79 8.22
C TYR A 24 7.05 -5.46 7.54
N LEU A 25 6.00 -4.68 7.27
CA LEU A 25 6.07 -3.37 6.63
C LEU A 25 5.70 -2.29 7.65
N LEU A 26 6.59 -1.33 7.86
CA LEU A 26 6.30 -0.11 8.62
C LEU A 26 5.81 0.97 7.67
N VAL A 27 4.64 1.54 7.97
CA VAL A 27 3.93 2.47 7.09
C VAL A 27 3.55 3.73 7.87
N ASN A 28 3.82 4.89 7.28
CA ASN A 28 3.24 6.17 7.69
C ASN A 28 1.77 6.24 7.24
N ALA A 29 0.85 6.16 8.20
CA ALA A 29 -0.59 6.18 7.95
C ALA A 29 -1.15 7.58 7.65
N GLU A 30 -0.36 8.64 7.83
CA GLU A 30 -0.73 10.03 7.53
C GLU A 30 -0.37 10.44 6.10
N TYR A 31 0.34 9.59 5.37
CA TYR A 31 0.69 9.84 3.97
C TYR A 31 -0.57 9.86 3.08
N PRO A 32 -0.67 10.75 2.08
CA PRO A 32 -1.85 10.85 1.23
C PRO A 32 -2.24 9.53 0.55
N ASP A 33 -3.55 9.29 0.44
CA ASP A 33 -4.15 8.10 -0.17
C ASP A 33 -3.86 6.76 0.54
N VAL A 34 -3.16 6.73 1.69
CA VAL A 34 -3.10 5.51 2.51
C VAL A 34 -4.50 5.13 2.99
N ASP A 35 -4.89 3.89 2.76
CA ASP A 35 -6.14 3.30 3.25
C ASP A 35 -5.81 2.07 4.09
N VAL A 36 -5.93 2.24 5.40
CA VAL A 36 -5.70 1.22 6.41
C VAL A 36 -6.74 1.36 7.54
N PRO A 37 -7.05 0.29 8.27
CA PRO A 37 -7.85 0.35 9.49
C PRO A 37 -7.23 1.28 10.54
N VAL A 38 -7.74 2.52 10.62
CA VAL A 38 -7.23 3.59 11.49
C VAL A 38 -7.22 3.22 12.96
N GLU A 39 -8.09 2.30 13.38
CA GLU A 39 -8.16 1.79 14.75
C GLU A 39 -6.91 0.99 15.18
N PHE A 40 -6.06 0.58 14.23
CA PHE A 40 -4.79 -0.10 14.47
C PHE A 40 -3.56 0.81 14.31
N VAL A 41 -3.78 2.08 13.93
CA VAL A 41 -2.72 3.08 13.79
C VAL A 41 -2.29 3.58 15.17
N LYS A 42 -0.98 3.71 15.39
CA LYS A 42 -0.37 4.24 16.61
C LYS A 42 0.69 5.26 16.22
N GLU A 43 0.61 6.46 16.79
CA GLU A 43 1.57 7.54 16.54
C GLU A 43 1.75 7.83 15.03
N GLY A 44 0.64 7.85 14.29
CA GLY A 44 0.66 8.08 12.83
C GLY A 44 1.21 6.90 12.01
N LYS A 45 1.54 5.76 12.63
CA LYS A 45 2.14 4.60 11.95
C LYS A 45 1.35 3.32 12.13
N ILE A 46 1.53 2.40 11.20
CA ILE A 46 1.00 1.03 11.28
C ILE A 46 2.07 0.05 10.81
N ILE A 47 2.11 -1.11 11.47
CA ILE A 47 2.97 -2.24 11.09
C ILE A 47 2.08 -3.33 10.52
N LEU A 48 2.41 -3.82 9.33
CA LEU A 48 1.60 -4.78 8.59
C LEU A 48 2.41 -6.02 8.27
N ASN A 49 1.87 -7.19 8.61
CA ASN A 49 2.39 -8.47 8.14
C ASN A 49 1.94 -8.68 6.69
N ILE A 50 2.91 -8.73 5.78
CA ILE A 50 2.67 -8.90 4.34
C ILE A 50 3.13 -10.26 3.82
N SER A 51 3.31 -11.24 4.71
CA SER A 51 3.57 -12.62 4.29
C SER A 51 2.42 -13.16 3.44
N SER A 52 2.74 -13.99 2.44
CA SER A 52 1.75 -14.54 1.50
C SER A 52 0.61 -15.31 2.19
N ARG A 53 0.85 -15.85 3.39
CA ARG A 53 -0.16 -16.52 4.24
C ARG A 53 -1.10 -15.56 4.97
N SER A 54 -0.72 -14.30 5.16
CA SER A 54 -1.45 -13.30 5.95
C SER A 54 -2.31 -12.36 5.10
N ILE A 55 -2.06 -12.31 3.79
CA ILE A 55 -2.72 -11.39 2.86
C ILE A 55 -3.36 -12.15 1.69
N GLY A 56 -4.33 -11.53 1.04
CA GLY A 56 -4.96 -12.03 -0.20
C GLY A 56 -5.12 -10.92 -1.23
N GLN A 57 -5.33 -11.28 -2.51
CA GLN A 57 -5.51 -10.31 -3.60
C GLN A 57 -4.38 -9.27 -3.67
N TYR A 58 -3.14 -9.72 -3.47
CA TYR A 58 -1.98 -8.86 -3.49
C TYR A 58 -1.74 -8.29 -4.89
N VAL A 59 -1.58 -6.97 -4.95
CA VAL A 59 -1.25 -6.21 -6.15
C VAL A 59 -0.06 -5.31 -5.81
N ALA A 60 0.97 -5.35 -6.63
CA ALA A 60 2.06 -4.39 -6.62
C ALA A 60 2.12 -3.69 -7.97
N THR A 61 2.17 -2.36 -7.94
CA THR A 61 2.30 -1.52 -9.13
C THR A 61 3.61 -0.73 -9.06
N ASP A 62 3.81 0.25 -9.96
CA ASP A 62 4.93 1.19 -9.85
C ASP A 62 4.70 2.24 -8.73
N GLU A 63 3.45 2.48 -8.28
CA GLU A 63 3.10 3.56 -7.34
C GLU A 63 2.65 3.10 -5.95
N TYR A 64 2.03 1.92 -5.85
CA TYR A 64 1.47 1.41 -4.61
C TYR A 64 1.47 -0.12 -4.55
N ILE A 65 1.32 -0.64 -3.34
CA ILE A 65 0.85 -2.01 -3.09
C ILE A 65 -0.57 -1.99 -2.52
N GLY A 66 -1.35 -3.00 -2.87
CA GLY A 66 -2.68 -3.20 -2.32
C GLY A 66 -2.92 -4.68 -2.02
N PHE A 67 -3.67 -4.97 -0.97
CA PHE A 67 -4.03 -6.33 -0.60
C PHE A 67 -5.22 -6.33 0.36
N SER A 68 -5.83 -7.49 0.52
CA SER A 68 -6.82 -7.75 1.57
C SER A 68 -6.15 -8.45 2.75
N ALA A 69 -6.51 -8.06 3.97
CA ALA A 69 -6.00 -8.67 5.20
C ALA A 69 -7.08 -8.71 6.30
N ARG A 70 -6.92 -9.60 7.28
CA ARG A 70 -7.87 -9.73 8.39
C ARG A 70 -7.38 -8.97 9.61
N PHE A 71 -8.21 -8.06 10.10
CA PHE A 71 -8.01 -7.31 11.33
C PHE A 71 -9.11 -7.71 12.33
N GLN A 72 -8.73 -8.37 13.43
CA GLN A 72 -9.67 -8.95 14.39
C GLN A 72 -10.75 -9.83 13.72
N GLY A 73 -10.36 -10.61 12.71
CA GLY A 73 -11.24 -11.50 11.96
C GLY A 73 -12.04 -10.84 10.83
N MET A 74 -12.13 -9.51 10.79
CA MET A 74 -12.79 -8.75 9.71
C MET A 74 -11.84 -8.55 8.54
N LEU A 75 -12.28 -8.90 7.33
CA LEU A 75 -11.54 -8.66 6.10
C LEU A 75 -11.58 -7.16 5.75
N ARG A 76 -10.44 -6.57 5.45
CA ARG A 76 -10.28 -5.17 5.04
C ARG A 76 -9.35 -5.11 3.84
N ASP A 77 -9.67 -4.23 2.89
CA ASP A 77 -8.77 -3.88 1.81
C ASP A 77 -7.80 -2.81 2.29
N ILE A 78 -6.55 -2.93 1.84
CA ILE A 78 -5.42 -2.11 2.24
C ILE A 78 -4.81 -1.50 0.98
N HIS A 79 -4.52 -0.21 1.03
CA HIS A 79 -3.85 0.52 -0.03
C HIS A 79 -2.70 1.35 0.55
N ILE A 80 -1.48 1.12 0.03
CA ILE A 80 -0.26 1.74 0.56
C ILE A 80 0.57 2.25 -0.63
N PRO A 81 0.59 3.57 -0.86
CA PRO A 81 1.55 4.18 -1.78
C PRO A 81 2.98 3.89 -1.33
N PHE A 82 3.90 3.69 -2.27
CA PHE A 82 5.33 3.47 -1.92
C PHE A 82 5.89 4.63 -1.09
N GLY A 83 5.39 5.84 -1.30
CA GLY A 83 5.77 7.02 -0.51
C GLY A 83 5.51 6.87 0.99
N ALA A 84 4.50 6.10 1.38
CA ALA A 84 4.12 5.84 2.76
C ALA A 84 4.97 4.76 3.45
N MET A 85 5.73 3.96 2.70
CA MET A 85 6.55 2.88 3.26
C MET A 85 7.82 3.47 3.89
N GLU A 86 7.98 3.28 5.19
CA GLU A 86 9.19 3.71 5.91
C GLU A 86 10.22 2.59 6.00
N ALA A 87 9.79 1.34 6.19
CA ALA A 87 10.70 0.20 6.32
C ALA A 87 10.06 -1.13 5.94
N ILE A 88 10.88 -2.08 5.52
CA ILE A 88 10.53 -3.50 5.41
C ILE A 88 11.59 -4.34 6.12
N TYR A 89 11.15 -5.29 6.95
CA TYR A 89 12.05 -6.13 7.73
C TYR A 89 11.47 -7.52 8.05
N ALA A 90 12.34 -8.47 8.34
CA ALA A 90 11.98 -9.79 8.86
C ALA A 90 11.55 -9.66 10.32
N GLN A 91 10.34 -10.12 10.66
CA GLN A 91 9.82 -10.07 12.03
C GLN A 91 10.73 -10.79 13.03
N GLU A 92 11.35 -11.88 12.60
CA GLU A 92 12.12 -12.82 13.42
C GLU A 92 13.49 -12.27 13.82
N THR A 93 14.16 -11.56 12.90
CA THR A 93 15.55 -11.10 13.11
C THR A 93 15.66 -9.58 13.22
N GLY A 94 14.68 -8.84 12.69
CA GLY A 94 14.76 -7.38 12.52
C GLY A 94 15.58 -6.94 11.30
N ASP A 95 16.14 -7.88 10.53
CA ASP A 95 16.93 -7.55 9.34
C ASP A 95 16.04 -7.01 8.22
N GLY A 96 16.49 -5.96 7.55
CA GLY A 96 15.70 -5.27 6.54
C GLY A 96 16.33 -3.97 6.06
N ILE A 97 15.48 -3.05 5.61
CA ILE A 97 15.89 -1.73 5.15
C ILE A 97 14.90 -0.67 5.61
N MET A 98 15.44 0.49 5.98
CA MET A 98 14.71 1.76 6.08
C MET A 98 14.82 2.47 4.73
N PHE A 99 13.69 2.80 4.13
CA PHE A 99 13.69 3.48 2.83
C PHE A 99 14.19 4.91 2.99
N GLN A 100 15.05 5.34 2.06
CA GLN A 100 15.53 6.71 2.01
C GLN A 100 14.45 7.64 1.45
N GLU A 101 14.51 8.91 1.81
CA GLU A 101 13.68 9.94 1.20
C GLU A 101 14.01 10.06 -0.29
N GLU A 102 12.97 10.09 -1.12
CA GLU A 102 13.08 10.37 -2.55
C GLU A 102 12.12 11.51 -2.87
N GLU A 103 12.59 12.54 -3.58
CA GLU A 103 11.75 13.69 -3.98
C GLU A 103 10.49 13.25 -4.74
N TYR A 104 10.57 12.13 -5.49
CA TYR A 104 9.41 11.55 -6.15
C TYR A 104 8.25 11.25 -5.19
N TYR A 105 8.56 10.94 -3.93
CA TYR A 105 7.58 10.61 -2.91
C TYR A 105 7.31 11.74 -1.91
N SER A 106 7.82 12.96 -2.14
CA SER A 106 7.36 14.12 -1.35
C SER A 106 5.85 14.25 -1.46
N VAL A 107 5.19 14.69 -0.37
CA VAL A 107 3.73 14.79 -0.31
C VAL A 107 3.20 15.68 -1.43
N GLU A 108 3.90 16.78 -1.68
CA GLU A 108 3.60 17.76 -2.72
C GLU A 108 3.72 17.12 -4.11
N ALA A 109 4.82 16.42 -4.39
CA ALA A 109 5.03 15.78 -5.69
C ALA A 109 4.02 14.64 -5.93
N TYR A 110 3.71 13.85 -4.91
CA TYR A 110 2.74 12.76 -5.00
C TYR A 110 1.34 13.29 -5.30
N GLN A 111 0.88 14.27 -4.52
CA GLN A 111 -0.43 14.90 -4.72
C GLN A 111 -0.54 15.60 -6.09
N ALA A 112 0.53 16.21 -6.59
CA ALA A 112 0.54 16.81 -7.93
C ALA A 112 0.30 15.77 -9.03
N ARG A 113 0.83 14.55 -8.87
CA ARG A 113 0.64 13.45 -9.82
C ARG A 113 -0.75 12.80 -9.68
N THR A 114 -1.15 12.41 -8.48
CA THR A 114 -2.41 11.67 -8.26
C THR A 114 -3.65 12.56 -8.31
N GLY A 115 -3.51 13.84 -7.95
CA GLY A 115 -4.58 14.84 -8.07
C GLY A 115 -4.95 15.12 -9.53
N ALA A 116 -3.96 15.16 -10.43
CA ALA A 116 -4.18 15.31 -11.87
C ALA A 116 -4.89 14.08 -12.48
N GLU A 117 -4.60 12.87 -11.99
CA GLU A 117 -5.24 11.62 -12.44
C GLU A 117 -6.71 11.51 -11.99
N LYS A 118 -7.05 11.96 -10.77
CA LYS A 118 -8.44 11.97 -10.28
C LYS A 118 -9.36 12.88 -11.14
N MET A 119 -8.82 13.90 -11.80
CA MET A 119 -9.58 14.79 -12.70
C MET A 119 -9.82 14.20 -14.10
N GLN A 120 -9.09 13.16 -14.50
CA GLN A 120 -9.17 12.58 -15.86
C GLN A 120 -10.03 11.30 -15.96
N LYS A 121 -10.45 10.68 -14.84
CA LYS A 121 -11.39 9.55 -14.91
C LYS A 121 -12.77 10.02 -15.41
N PRO A 122 -13.33 9.44 -16.49
CA PRO A 122 -14.63 9.89 -17.01
C PRO A 122 -15.73 9.60 -16.00
N LYS A 123 -16.61 10.58 -15.74
CA LYS A 123 -17.88 10.36 -15.04
C LYS A 123 -18.70 9.35 -15.83
N VAL A 124 -18.71 8.08 -15.42
CA VAL A 124 -19.61 7.07 -15.97
C VAL A 124 -21.04 7.55 -15.72
N LYS A 125 -21.72 8.00 -16.79
CA LYS A 125 -23.15 8.30 -16.76
C LYS A 125 -23.89 6.98 -16.51
N LYS A 126 -24.52 6.82 -15.35
CA LYS A 126 -25.48 5.73 -15.11
C LYS A 126 -26.67 5.92 -16.06
N ALA A 127 -26.76 5.09 -17.09
CA ALA A 127 -27.85 5.10 -18.05
C ALA A 127 -29.03 4.22 -17.57
N SER A 128 -30.17 4.90 -17.43
CA SER A 128 -31.57 4.49 -17.64
C SER A 128 -32.14 3.22 -17.00
N THR A 129 -33.02 3.48 -16.03
CA THR A 129 -34.32 2.85 -15.75
C THR A 129 -34.89 1.96 -16.86
N LEU A 130 -35.14 0.69 -16.56
CA LEU A 130 -36.09 -0.15 -17.30
C LEU A 130 -37.41 -0.16 -16.53
N LYS A 131 -38.47 0.38 -17.16
CA LYS A 131 -39.83 0.27 -16.64
C LYS A 131 -40.42 -1.08 -17.07
N LEU A 132 -40.89 -1.85 -16.09
CA LEU A 132 -41.68 -3.05 -16.30
C LEU A 132 -43.05 -2.65 -16.85
N VAL A 133 -43.41 -3.13 -18.05
CA VAL A 133 -44.75 -2.99 -18.62
C VAL A 133 -45.64 -4.10 -18.06
N LYS A 134 -46.87 -3.71 -17.72
CA LYS A 134 -47.90 -4.49 -17.02
C LYS A 134 -48.50 -5.60 -17.87
#